data_AF-A0A925G5T7-F1
#
_entry.id   AF-A0A925G5T7-F1
#
_cell.length_a   1.000
_cell.length_b   1.000
_cell.length_c   1.000
_cell.angle_alpha   90.00
_cell.angle_beta   90.00
_cell.angle_gamma   90.00
#
_symmetry.space_group_name_H-M   'P 1'
#
loop_
_entity.id
_entity.type
_entity.pdbx_description
1 polymer ?
#
loop_
_entity_poly.entity_id
_entity_poly.type
_entity_poly.pdbx_seq_one_letter_code
_entity_poly.pdbx_strand_id
1 'polypeptide(L)' 'MENILVLTDFSYNAFNAAKYAVSLANQLNTSRVTLYHSFITASTDVLPAFASEVKDPWIQTIERLYELKSSLEFFCN' A
#
# COMPACT_ATOMS: atom_id res chain seq x y z
N MET A 1 -21.51 -1.02 8.54
CA MET A 1 -20.26 -0.28 8.28
C MET A 1 -19.58 -0.94 7.11
N GLU A 2 -19.62 -0.31 5.94
CA GLU A 2 -18.92 -0.81 4.76
C GLU A 2 -17.50 -0.22 4.75
N ASN A 3 -16.51 -1.04 4.44
CA ASN A 3 -15.10 -0.63 4.34
C ASN A 3 -14.58 -1.07 2.98
N ILE A 4 -13.81 -0.21 2.31
CA ILE A 4 -13.17 -0.56 1.04
C ILE A 4 -11.73 -1.02 1.33
N LEU A 5 -11.40 -2.25 0.95
CA LEU A 5 -10.03 -2.77 0.96
C LEU A 5 -9.41 -2.58 -0.42
N VAL A 6 -8.27 -1.92 -0.48
CA VAL A 6 -7.51 -1.71 -1.71
C VAL A 6 -6.18 -2.44 -1.59
N LEU A 7 -6.03 -3.48 -2.41
CA LEU A 7 -4.76 -4.17 -2.58
C LEU A 7 -3.87 -3.34 -3.50
N THR A 8 -2.59 -3.21 -3.15
CA THR A 8 -1.62 -2.45 -3.95
C THR A 8 -0.34 -3.25 -4.14
N ASP A 9 0.19 -3.19 -5.35
CA ASP A 9 1.56 -3.57 -5.72
C ASP A 9 2.42 -2.32 -6.02
N PHE A 10 1.91 -1.14 -5.67
CA PHE A 10 2.47 0.18 -5.98
C PHE A 10 2.54 0.52 -7.47
N SER A 11 1.86 -0.23 -8.33
CA SER A 11 1.75 0.10 -9.75
C SER A 11 0.84 1.32 -9.98
N TYR A 12 0.95 1.91 -11.16
CA TYR A 12 0.05 2.97 -11.60
C TYR A 12 -1.42 2.51 -11.64
N ASN A 13 -1.67 1.24 -11.97
CA ASN A 13 -3.01 0.67 -11.99
C ASN A 13 -3.59 0.58 -10.57
N ALA A 14 -2.80 0.11 -9.61
CA ALA A 14 -3.19 0.08 -8.20
C ALA A 14 -3.43 1.49 -7.65
N PHE A 15 -2.62 2.48 -8.06
CA PHE A 15 -2.84 3.88 -7.70
C PHE A 15 -4.18 4.41 -8.23
N ASN A 16 -4.53 4.13 -9.49
CA ASN A 16 -5.82 4.53 -10.05
C ASN A 16 -6.99 3.84 -9.36
N ALA A 17 -6.86 2.55 -9.02
CA ALA A 17 -7.87 1.84 -8.24
C ALA A 17 -8.05 2.47 -6.85
N ALA A 18 -6.96 2.89 -6.19
CA ALA A 18 -7.02 3.56 -4.90
C ALA A 18 -7.71 4.93 -4.99
N LYS A 19 -7.42 5.74 -6.02
CA LYS A 19 -8.13 7.00 -6.27
C LYS A 19 -9.64 6.79 -6.46
N TYR A 20 -10.01 5.79 -7.26
CA TYR A 20 -11.40 5.46 -7.48
C TYR A 20 -12.08 5.01 -6.18
N ALA A 21 -11.41 4.18 -5.38
CA ALA A 21 -11.90 3.74 -4.08
C ALA A 21 -12.16 4.90 -3.11
N VAL A 22 -11.30 5.92 -3.08
CA VAL A 22 -11.51 7.13 -2.26
C VAL A 22 -12.75 7.89 -2.74
N SER A 23 -12.90 8.10 -4.04
CA SER A 23 -14.09 8.77 -4.59
C SER A 23 -15.38 7.98 -4.34
N LEU A 24 -15.32 6.65 -4.47
CA LEU A 24 -16.43 5.76 -4.20
C LEU A 24 -16.81 5.74 -2.72
N ALA A 25 -15.84 5.80 -1.80
CA ALA A 25 -16.09 5.86 -0.36
C ALA A 25 -16.97 7.07 0.00
N ASN A 26 -16.72 8.23 -0.60
CA ASN A 26 -17.54 9.43 -0.42
C ASN A 26 -18.99 9.21 -0.87
N GLN A 27 -19.20 8.51 -1.99
CA GLN A 27 -20.55 8.23 -2.51
C GLN A 27 -21.31 7.20 -1.65
N LEU A 28 -20.60 6.21 -1.10
CA LEU A 28 -21.17 5.15 -0.29
C LEU A 28 -21.38 5.56 1.18
N ASN A 29 -21.03 6.79 1.56
CA ASN A 29 -20.96 7.21 2.97
C ASN A 29 -20.09 6.28 3.83
N THR A 30 -19.05 5.70 3.22
CA THR A 30 -18.05 4.87 3.89
C THR A 30 -16.91 5.74 4.38
N SER A 31 -16.58 5.65 5.66
CA SER A 31 -15.52 6.46 6.28
C SER A 31 -14.13 5.83 6.21
N ARG A 32 -13.99 4.63 5.62
CA ARG A 32 -12.76 3.84 5.74
C ARG A 32 -12.35 3.13 4.45
N VAL A 33 -11.25 3.62 3.88
CA VAL A 33 -10.46 2.92 2.86
C VAL A 33 -9.18 2.38 3.50
N THR A 34 -8.91 1.09 3.34
CA THR A 34 -7.72 0.42 3.87
C THR A 34 -6.79 0.04 2.73
N LEU A 35 -5.54 0.51 2.75
CA LEU A 35 -4.50 0.12 1.80
C LEU A 35 -3.76 -1.11 2.33
N TYR A 36 -3.56 -2.11 1.48
CA TYR A 36 -2.85 -3.34 1.86
C TYR A 36 -1.86 -3.76 0.77
N HIS A 37 -0.62 -4.03 1.17
CA HIS A 37 0.42 -4.57 0.31
C HIS A 37 0.86 -5.93 0.85
N SER A 38 0.73 -6.97 0.03
CA SER A 38 1.34 -8.28 0.30
C SER A 38 2.77 -8.29 -0.24
N PHE A 39 3.73 -8.66 0.60
CA PHE A 39 5.11 -8.89 0.19
C PHE A 39 5.57 -10.27 0.68
N ILE A 40 6.48 -10.88 -0.08
CA ILE A 40 7.08 -12.16 0.28
C ILE A 40 8.47 -11.86 0.83
N THR A 41 8.74 -12.31 2.05
CA THR A 41 10.11 -12.39 2.55
C THR A 41 10.69 -13.71 2.07
N ALA A 42 11.78 -13.67 1.30
CA ALA A 42 12.49 -14.90 0.98
C ALA A 42 12.97 -15.53 2.29
N SER A 43 12.60 -16.79 2.56
CA SER A 43 13.19 -17.57 3.63
C SER A 43 14.63 -17.87 3.24
N THR A 44 15.57 -17.10 3.79
CA THR A 44 16.99 -17.22 3.46
C THR A 44 17.57 -18.46 4.12
N ASP A 45 17.54 -19.61 3.43
CA ASP A 45 18.26 -20.84 3.84
C ASP A 45 19.76 -20.82 3.43
N VAL A 46 20.28 -19.68 2.98
CA VAL A 46 21.66 -19.51 2.52
C VAL A 46 22.45 -18.54 3.40
N LEU A 47 23.65 -18.97 3.79
CA LEU A 47 24.61 -18.20 4.62
C LEU A 47 24.99 -16.88 3.93
N PRO A 48 25.08 -15.74 4.67
CA PRO A 48 25.28 -14.44 4.06
C PRO A 48 26.76 -14.24 3.73
N ALA A 49 27.17 -14.60 2.52
CA ALA A 49 28.35 -13.99 1.92
C ALA A 49 27.88 -12.69 1.26
N PHE A 50 28.34 -11.56 1.76
CA PHE A 50 28.06 -10.20 1.27
C PHE A 50 26.66 -9.65 1.61
N ALA A 51 26.44 -9.35 2.89
CA ALA A 51 25.31 -8.52 3.31
C ALA A 51 25.56 -7.07 2.85
N SER A 52 25.09 -6.71 1.65
CA SER A 52 24.77 -5.31 1.36
C SER A 52 23.64 -4.86 2.29
N GLU A 53 23.57 -3.57 2.62
CA GLU A 53 22.49 -2.96 3.40
C GLU A 53 21.13 -3.11 2.69
N VAL A 54 20.54 -4.31 2.73
CA VAL A 54 19.19 -4.55 2.27
C VAL A 54 18.29 -3.91 3.33
N LYS A 55 17.75 -2.72 3.03
CA LYS A 55 16.67 -2.12 3.82
C LYS A 55 15.60 -3.18 4.05
N ASP A 56 15.17 -3.34 5.30
CA ASP A 56 14.13 -4.28 5.68
C ASP A 56 12.91 -4.11 4.73
N PRO A 57 12.49 -5.17 4.01
CA PRO A 57 11.35 -5.12 3.09
C PRO A 57 10.07 -4.58 3.73
N TRP A 58 9.91 -4.79 5.03
CA TRP A 58 8.79 -4.24 5.79
C TRP A 58 8.86 -2.71 5.87
N ILE A 59 10.03 -2.14 6.17
CA ILE A 59 10.21 -0.69 6.26
C ILE A 59 9.89 -0.04 4.90
N GLN A 60 10.42 -0.61 3.81
CA GLN A 60 10.16 -0.09 2.45
C GLN A 60 8.66 -0.14 2.09
N THR A 61 7.98 -1.22 2.49
CA THR A 61 6.53 -1.36 2.27
C THR A 61 5.75 -0.29 3.02
N ILE A 62 6.07 -0.06 4.29
CA ILE A 62 5.39 0.92 5.12
C ILE A 62 5.63 2.34 4.63
N GLU A 63 6.87 2.70 4.26
CA GLU A 63 7.20 4.00 3.66
C GLU A 63 6.32 4.27 2.43
N ARG A 64 6.24 3.32 1.50
CA ARG A 64 5.42 3.45 0.29
C ARG A 64 3.92 3.53 0.57
N LEU A 65 3.42 2.82 1.58
CA LEU A 65 2.01 2.93 1.98
C LEU A 65 1.68 4.33 2.53
N TYR A 66 2.60 4.95 3.26
CA TYR A 66 2.44 6.34 3.72
C TYR A 66 2.50 7.35 2.58
N GLU A 67 3.41 7.17 1.62
CA GLU A 67 3.48 8.00 0.41
C GLU A 67 2.19 7.90 -0.42
N LEU A 68 1.68 6.67 -0.59
CA LEU A 68 0.42 6.40 -1.28
C LEU A 68 -0.76 7.04 -0.55
N LYS A 69 -0.84 6.92 0.78
CA LYS A 69 -1.86 7.57 1.61
C LYS A 69 -1.84 9.08 1.42
N SER A 70 -0.66 9.71 1.58
CA SER A 70 -0.48 11.16 1.42
C SER A 70 -0.94 11.64 0.04
N SER A 71 -0.61 10.88 -1.01
CA SER A 71 -1.04 11.18 -2.38
C SER A 71 -2.55 11.07 -2.58
N LEU A 72 -3.23 10.22 -1.81
CA LEU A 72 -4.68 10.00 -1.90
C LEU A 72 -5.49 11.01 -1.09
N GLU A 73 -4.92 11.62 -0.06
CA GLU A 73 -5.59 12.64 0.78
C GLU A 73 -6.05 13.85 -0.04
N PHE A 74 -5.35 14.18 -1.14
CA PHE A 74 -5.77 15.22 -2.09
C PHE A 74 -7.11 14.94 -2.79
N PHE A 75 -7.59 13.69 -2.78
CA PHE A 75 -8.80 13.26 -3.46
C PHE A 75 -10.00 13.06 -2.51
N CYS A 76 -9.82 13.31 -1.21
CA CYS A 76 -10.86 13.13 -0.19
C CYS A 76 -11.87 14.31 -0.09
N ASN A 77 -11.94 15.19 -1.10
CA ASN A 77 -12.87 16.33 -1.12
C ASN A 77 -14.35 15.91 -1.25
#